data_AF-A0A1Y0BNZ0-F1
#
_entry.id   AF-A0A1Y0BNZ0-F1
#
_cell.length_a   1.000
_cell.length_b   1.000
_cell.length_c   1.000
_cell.angle_alpha   90.00
_cell.angle_beta   90.00
_cell.angle_gamma   90.00
#
_symmetry.space_group_name_H-M   'P 1'
#
loop_
_entity.id
_entity.type
_entity.pdbx_description
1 polymer ?
#
loop_
_entity_poly.entity_id
_entity_poly.type
_entity_poly.pdbx_seq_one_letter_code
_entity_poly.pdbx_strand_id
1 'polypeptide(L)'
;MTNVLTPAGTIAIDSFIDNVTVDADDHLWIGAHPRLTDFLRHGTDQAVMAPAQIFRVTPIRNAKSRVEEVYLNAGEQISAASVALKHNRQLMLGPVFDSRLLVCDAP
;
A
#
# COMPACT_ATOMS: atom_id res chain seq x y z
N MET A 1 -9.63 33.04 -1.85
CA MET A 1 -9.20 31.70 -1.38
C MET A 1 -8.12 31.24 -2.34
N THR A 2 -6.89 31.05 -1.87
CA THR A 2 -5.81 30.54 -2.72
C THR A 2 -5.89 29.03 -2.73
N ASN A 3 -6.12 28.41 -3.89
CA ASN A 3 -6.10 26.95 -4.07
C ASN A 3 -4.65 26.42 -4.05
N VAL A 4 -3.89 26.80 -3.02
CA VAL A 4 -2.45 26.57 -2.91
C VAL A 4 -2.18 25.67 -1.72
N LEU A 5 -1.60 24.51 -1.99
CA LEU A 5 -1.11 23.58 -0.98
C LEU A 5 0.33 23.95 -0.58
N THR A 6 0.65 23.86 0.71
CA THR A 6 2.02 24.02 1.23
C THR A 6 2.50 22.71 1.87
N PRO A 7 3.69 22.19 1.51
CA PRO A 7 4.21 20.97 2.12
C PRO A 7 4.38 21.10 3.63
N ALA A 8 3.89 20.12 4.39
CA ALA A 8 4.09 20.05 5.85
C ALA A 8 5.28 19.16 6.24
N GLY A 9 5.70 18.23 5.37
CA GLY A 9 6.82 17.31 5.58
C GLY A 9 6.78 16.09 4.66
N THR A 10 7.70 15.16 4.89
CA THR A 10 7.84 13.92 4.10
C THR A 10 8.05 12.72 5.04
N ILE A 11 7.48 11.58 4.68
CA ILE A 11 7.73 10.27 5.30
C ILE A 11 8.46 9.42 4.26
N ALA A 12 9.64 8.92 4.60
CA ALA A 12 10.39 8.03 3.73
C ALA A 12 9.87 6.59 3.90
N ILE A 13 9.63 5.92 2.78
CA ILE A 13 9.22 4.50 2.72
C ILE A 13 10.10 3.85 1.66
N ASP A 14 10.75 2.74 2.02
CA ASP A 14 11.72 2.05 1.16
C ASP A 14 11.00 1.11 0.18
N SER A 15 10.14 1.69 -0.67
CA SER A 15 9.39 0.98 -1.70
C SER A 15 8.76 1.97 -2.70
N PHE A 16 8.24 1.45 -3.80
CA PHE A 16 7.45 2.23 -4.76
C PHE A 16 6.00 2.29 -4.29
N ILE A 17 5.67 3.33 -3.51
CA ILE A 17 4.32 3.55 -2.98
C ILE A 17 3.31 3.88 -4.08
N ASP A 18 2.06 3.51 -3.85
CA ASP A 18 0.94 3.73 -4.76
C ASP A 18 -0.18 4.48 -4.03
N ASN A 19 -1.30 3.83 -3.68
CA ASN A 19 -2.41 4.49 -3.01
C ASN A 19 -2.29 4.48 -1.48
N VAL A 20 -2.85 5.54 -0.87
CA VAL A 20 -2.93 5.71 0.59
C VAL A 20 -4.39 5.70 1.05
N THR A 21 -4.69 5.05 2.16
CA THR A 21 -5.96 5.16 2.88
C THR A 21 -5.73 5.54 4.33
N VAL A 22 -6.79 6.01 5.00
CA VAL A 22 -6.79 6.35 6.42
C VAL A 22 -7.85 5.50 7.11
N ASP A 23 -7.50 4.86 8.22
CA ASP A 23 -8.47 4.15 9.04
C ASP A 23 -9.12 5.05 10.11
N ALA A 24 -10.06 4.50 10.88
CA ALA A 24 -10.76 5.22 11.93
C ALA A 24 -9.88 5.64 13.13
N ASP A 25 -8.64 5.13 13.20
CA ASP A 25 -7.67 5.41 14.25
C ASP A 25 -6.58 6.39 13.77
N ASP A 26 -6.80 7.06 12.63
CA ASP A 26 -5.85 7.97 11.96
C ASP A 26 -4.51 7.30 11.59
N HIS A 27 -4.52 6.02 11.26
CA HIS A 27 -3.36 5.35 10.67
C HIS A 27 -3.43 5.38 9.15
N LEU A 28 -2.28 5.61 8.49
CA LEU A 28 -2.19 5.42 7.05
C LEU A 28 -1.96 3.96 6.72
N TRP A 29 -2.63 3.48 5.67
CA TRP A 29 -2.37 2.20 5.03
C TRP A 29 -1.97 2.45 3.58
N ILE A 30 -0.83 1.91 3.18
CA ILE A 30 -0.17 2.27 1.93
C ILE A 30 0.14 0.99 1.18
N GLY A 31 -0.38 0.86 -0.05
CA GLY A 31 0.04 -0.19 -0.98
C GLY A 31 1.33 0.19 -1.69
N ALA A 32 2.19 -0.77 -1.95
CA ALA A 32 3.50 -0.54 -2.56
C ALA A 32 4.00 -1.75 -3.36
N HIS A 33 4.93 -1.46 -4.27
CA HIS A 33 5.47 -2.39 -5.25
C HIS A 33 6.99 -2.52 -5.08
N PRO A 34 7.52 -3.44 -4.25
CA PRO A 34 8.95 -3.49 -3.92
C PRO A 34 9.84 -3.91 -5.10
N ARG A 35 9.25 -4.45 -6.19
CA ARG A 35 9.97 -4.85 -7.41
C ARG A 35 9.29 -4.28 -8.64
N LEU A 36 9.63 -3.04 -8.99
CA LEU A 36 9.02 -2.31 -10.11
C LEU A 36 9.09 -3.07 -11.46
N THR A 37 10.17 -3.82 -11.70
CA THR A 37 10.29 -4.63 -12.93
C THR A 37 9.26 -5.75 -13.01
N ASP A 38 8.94 -6.39 -11.89
CA ASP A 38 7.95 -7.47 -11.85
C ASP A 38 6.53 -6.90 -11.95
N PHE A 39 6.27 -5.76 -11.28
CA PHE A 39 5.04 -5.00 -11.43
C PHE A 39 4.73 -4.65 -12.90
N LEU A 40 5.69 -4.07 -13.63
CA LEU A 40 5.52 -3.72 -15.04
C LEU A 40 5.29 -4.94 -15.92
N ARG A 41 5.99 -6.04 -15.66
CA ARG A 41 5.82 -7.30 -16.41
C ARG A 41 4.45 -7.91 -16.15
N HIS A 42 3.98 -7.94 -14.90
CA HIS A 42 2.66 -8.44 -14.54
C HIS A 42 1.54 -7.66 -15.23
N GLY A 43 1.69 -6.33 -15.37
CA GLY A 43 0.75 -5.49 -16.13
C GLY A 43 0.64 -5.84 -17.61
N THR A 44 1.62 -6.52 -18.19
CA THR A 44 1.61 -7.00 -19.58
C THR A 44 1.32 -8.50 -19.72
N ASP A 45 1.56 -9.26 -18.66
CA ASP A 45 1.39 -10.71 -18.60
C ASP A 45 1.00 -11.13 -17.17
N GLN A 46 -0.29 -11.43 -16.98
CA GLN A 46 -0.83 -11.83 -15.67
C GLN A 46 -0.24 -13.14 -15.14
N ALA A 47 0.45 -13.95 -15.96
CA ALA A 47 1.15 -15.15 -15.49
C ALA A 47 2.44 -14.81 -14.70
N VAL A 48 3.01 -13.62 -14.88
CA VAL A 48 4.15 -13.15 -14.10
C VAL A 48 3.65 -12.62 -12.76
N MET A 49 4.09 -13.21 -11.65
CA MET A 49 3.74 -12.71 -10.32
C MET A 49 4.47 -11.39 -10.02
N ALA A 50 3.76 -10.45 -9.41
CA ALA A 50 4.33 -9.19 -8.92
C ALA A 50 4.18 -9.10 -7.40
N PRO A 51 5.26 -8.89 -6.64
CA PRO A 51 5.16 -8.76 -5.19
C PRO A 51 4.20 -7.65 -4.76
N ALA A 52 3.50 -7.89 -3.65
CA ALA A 52 2.59 -6.96 -3.01
C ALA A 52 3.11 -6.66 -1.60
N GLN A 53 3.17 -5.38 -1.25
CA GLN A 53 3.69 -4.92 0.04
C GLN A 53 2.78 -3.84 0.62
N ILE A 54 2.46 -3.94 1.91
CA ILE A 54 1.61 -2.96 2.60
C ILE A 54 2.36 -2.39 3.80
N PHE A 55 2.28 -1.08 3.94
CA PHE A 55 2.80 -0.36 5.10
C PHE A 55 1.67 0.25 5.92
N ARG A 56 1.83 0.20 7.24
CA ARG A 56 1.06 0.98 8.20
C ARG A 56 1.93 2.12 8.72
N VAL A 57 1.44 3.36 8.68
CA VAL A 57 2.16 4.52 9.21
C VAL A 57 1.41 5.11 10.40
N THR A 58 2.10 5.17 11.54
CA THR A 58 1.54 5.63 12.82
C THR A 58 2.56 6.43 13.62
N PRO A 59 2.21 7.56 14.24
CA PRO A 59 1.12 8.47 13.90
C PRO A 59 1.43 9.26 12.61
N ILE A 60 0.47 9.97 12.03
CA ILE A 60 0.67 10.86 10.87
C ILE A 60 1.42 12.13 11.30
N ARG A 61 2.73 12.03 11.56
CA ARG A 61 3.57 13.11 12.08
C ARG A 61 4.86 13.30 11.27
N ASN A 62 4.74 13.47 9.95
CA ASN A 62 5.87 13.72 9.03
C ASN A 62 7.04 12.76 9.32
N ALA A 63 8.28 13.26 9.40
CA ALA A 63 9.49 12.46 9.68
C ALA A 63 9.50 11.75 11.05
N LYS A 64 8.54 12.00 11.96
CA LYS A 64 8.43 11.31 13.25
C LYS A 64 7.48 10.11 13.22
N SER A 65 6.92 9.79 12.05
CA SER A 65 6.01 8.66 11.88
C SER A 65 6.79 7.34 11.92
N ARG A 66 6.25 6.33 12.60
CA ARG A 66 6.72 4.94 12.50
C ARG A 66 6.10 4.33 11.25
N VAL A 67 6.94 3.82 10.37
CA VAL A 67 6.55 3.03 9.20
C VAL A 67 6.74 1.56 9.56
N GLU A 68 5.68 0.76 9.43
CA GLU A 68 5.69 -0.67 9.71
C GLU A 68 5.26 -1.43 8.47
N GLU A 69 6.10 -2.36 8.00
CA GLU A 69 5.68 -3.34 6.99
C GLU A 69 4.76 -4.36 7.67
N VAL A 70 3.50 -4.41 7.24
CA VAL A 70 2.47 -5.30 7.82
C VAL A 70 2.15 -6.47 6.91
N TYR A 71 2.55 -6.40 5.64
CA TYR A 71 2.35 -7.45 4.66
C TYR A 71 3.43 -7.37 3.58
N LEU A 72 4.01 -8.51 3.24
CA LEU A 72 4.85 -8.71 2.08
C LEU A 72 4.62 -10.12 1.55
N ASN A 73 4.23 -10.23 0.27
CA ASN A 73 4.08 -11.52 -0.41
C ASN A 73 4.63 -11.40 -1.83
N ALA A 74 5.15 -12.50 -2.39
CA ALA A 74 5.81 -12.48 -3.70
C ALA A 74 4.81 -12.43 -4.88
N GLY A 75 3.51 -12.40 -4.61
CA GLY A 75 2.45 -12.23 -5.59
C GLY A 75 1.46 -13.41 -5.62
N GLU A 76 1.77 -14.51 -4.93
CA GLU A 76 0.96 -15.72 -4.94
C GLU A 76 -0.41 -15.52 -4.28
N GLN A 77 -0.45 -14.72 -3.21
CA GLN A 77 -1.71 -14.40 -2.52
C GLN A 77 -2.46 -13.26 -3.18
N ILE A 78 -1.75 -12.26 -3.73
CA ILE A 78 -2.27 -11.17 -4.56
C ILE A 78 -1.09 -10.50 -5.25
N SER A 79 -1.18 -10.26 -6.56
CA SER A 79 -0.13 -9.56 -7.30
C SER A 79 -0.43 -8.06 -7.39
N ALA A 80 0.63 -7.24 -7.31
CA ALA A 80 0.56 -5.79 -7.55
C ALA A 80 -0.52 -5.07 -6.71
N ALA A 81 -0.60 -5.35 -5.39
CA ALA A 81 -1.49 -4.64 -4.48
C ALA A 81 -1.17 -3.13 -4.46
N SER A 82 -2.13 -2.33 -4.90
CA SER A 82 -2.04 -0.88 -5.03
C SER A 82 -2.53 -0.15 -3.79
N VAL A 83 -3.55 -0.72 -3.15
CA VAL A 83 -4.27 -0.09 -2.03
C VAL A 83 -4.51 -1.11 -0.93
N ALA A 84 -4.41 -0.65 0.31
CA ALA A 84 -4.86 -1.36 1.49
C ALA A 84 -5.91 -0.53 2.22
N LEU A 85 -7.05 -1.13 2.56
CA LEU A 85 -8.12 -0.50 3.34
C LEU A 85 -8.38 -1.33 4.59
N LYS A 86 -8.13 -0.76 5.77
CA LYS A 86 -8.54 -1.35 7.04
C LYS A 86 -9.96 -0.92 7.37
N HIS A 87 -10.85 -1.91 7.53
CA HIS A 87 -12.21 -1.71 8.00
C HIS A 87 -12.52 -2.73 9.09
N ASN A 88 -12.80 -2.25 10.30
CA ASN A 88 -12.96 -3.09 11.49
C ASN A 88 -11.75 -4.03 11.69
N ARG A 89 -11.99 -5.35 11.70
CA ARG A 89 -10.96 -6.38 11.87
C ARG A 89 -10.37 -6.87 10.55
N GLN A 90 -10.72 -6.25 9.43
CA GLN A 90 -10.30 -6.70 8.10
C GLN A 90 -9.35 -5.70 7.46
N LEU A 91 -8.38 -6.23 6.73
CA LEU A 91 -7.53 -5.50 5.81
C LEU A 91 -7.81 -6.00 4.39
N MET A 92 -8.33 -5.13 3.53
CA MET A 92 -8.66 -5.44 2.14
C MET A 92 -7.58 -4.88 1.22
N LEU A 93 -6.98 -5.75 0.40
CA LEU A 93 -5.95 -5.38 -0.57
C LEU A 93 -6.55 -5.37 -1.97
N GLY A 94 -6.44 -4.21 -2.62
CA GLY A 94 -6.86 -3.99 -4.00
C GLY A 94 -5.65 -3.94 -4.95
N PRO A 95 -5.57 -4.81 -5.96
CA PRO A 95 -4.50 -4.81 -6.96
C PRO A 95 -4.73 -3.78 -8.08
N VAL A 96 -3.67 -3.46 -8.83
CA VAL A 96 -3.81 -2.66 -10.07
C VAL A 96 -4.42 -3.48 -11.22
N PHE A 97 -3.96 -4.73 -11.39
CA PHE A 97 -4.22 -5.51 -12.62
C PHE A 97 -5.11 -6.73 -12.41
N ASP A 98 -5.12 -7.30 -11.20
CA ASP A 98 -5.89 -8.51 -10.89
C ASP A 98 -7.38 -8.20 -10.69
N SER A 99 -8.26 -9.12 -11.11
CA SER A 99 -9.73 -8.95 -10.99
C SER A 99 -10.29 -9.50 -9.66
N ARG A 100 -9.59 -9.28 -8.54
CA ARG A 100 -10.02 -9.75 -7.22
C ARG A 100 -9.47 -8.90 -6.08
N LEU A 101 -10.13 -8.96 -4.94
CA LEU A 101 -9.63 -8.43 -3.67
C LEU A 101 -9.04 -9.57 -2.84
N LEU A 102 -7.99 -9.28 -2.06
CA LEU A 102 -7.58 -10.14 -0.96
C LEU A 102 -8.11 -9.56 0.35
N VAL A 103 -8.78 -10.38 1.15
CA VAL A 103 -9.30 -9.97 2.47
C VAL A 103 -8.53 -10.74 3.54
N CYS A 104 -7.87 -10.01 4.42
CA CYS A 104 -7.09 -10.54 5.54
C CYS A 104 -7.68 -10.10 6.87
N ASP A 105 -7.37 -10.82 7.94
CA ASP A 105 -7.51 -10.27 9.29
C ASP A 105 -6.45 -9.18 9.49
N ALA A 106 -6.86 -8.05 10.06
CA ALA A 106 -5.97 -6.93 10.35
C ALA A 106 -5.07 -7.26 11.58
N PRO A 107 -3.81 -6.79 11.59
CA PRO A 107 -2.87 -6.97 12.70
C PRO A 107 -3.24 -6.15 13.95
#